data_AF-A0A131Z6V2-F1
#
_entry.id   AF-A0A131Z6V2-F1
#
_cell.length_a   1.000
_cell.length_b   1.000
_cell.length_c   1.000
_cell.angle_alpha   90.00
_cell.angle_beta   90.00
_cell.angle_gamma   90.00
#
_symmetry.space_group_name_H-M   'P 1'
#
loop_
_entity.id
_entity.type
_entity.pdbx_description
1 polymer ?
#
loop_
_entity_poly.entity_id
_entity_poly.type
_entity_poly.pdbx_seq_one_letter_code
_entity_poly.pdbx_strand_id
1 'polypeptide(L)'
;MKGIALFIVLLCASSTLCLAQTSSLTKDVTSSKRPVFFCYWGTWSHYRSGAGKFSVGQIDPSLCTHLVYAFSKLENGVIAAFDAYLDLKDNYGLGMYEKVNKLKVAYPHLKTLLAIGGWNEGSVKYSQMASTPEGRQRFAQSVLSFLDKHGFDGLDLDWEYPAARGGVPQDKQNFVLLIQELRRVLGPGRLLTAAVSAGESTVDGAYDVPAITRYLDYISVMAYDFFGAWNSYTGHCSPLGVRENASEEEKKLNVETAMKMWLNKGADPNKLLLGMPLYGRTFTLANPSNNGFLAPTVGPGQAGPVTGESGYLGYNEICAQLKASKDWKITRDLRVVAPVAVKGNLWIGYDDAQSLTAKVLFARSLGLAGAMVWSIETDDFSGTCGGTKNPLLRAIKDALQSNTTIPLPTTVTSLPSTTAKSTPAEAVSTTGTTGTNLQSTTPAASKPGSDTGVSVVTTSVPTSTTATPELKCPVDGFYPYPNDPNRFYRCVSRADGTYAIYVFECPAGTVFNPSVSVCTF
;
A
#
# COMPACT_ATOMS: atom_id res chain seq x y z
N MET A 1 96.62 -24.55 2.35
CA MET A 1 96.04 -24.40 1.00
C MET A 1 94.79 -23.53 1.14
N LYS A 2 94.83 -22.27 0.67
CA LYS A 2 93.98 -21.71 -0.42
C LYS A 2 92.51 -22.15 -0.26
N GLY A 3 91.52 -21.31 0.05
CA GLY A 3 91.21 -19.98 -0.49
C GLY A 3 89.94 -20.07 -1.36
N ILE A 4 89.13 -19.01 -1.35
CA ILE A 4 88.22 -18.56 -2.42
C ILE A 4 86.74 -19.03 -2.37
N ALA A 5 85.87 -18.01 -2.33
CA ALA A 5 84.44 -18.03 -2.58
C ALA A 5 84.11 -18.23 -4.07
N LEU A 6 82.93 -18.76 -4.41
CA LEU A 6 82.34 -18.49 -5.72
C LEU A 6 80.81 -18.53 -5.69
N PHE A 7 80.22 -17.37 -5.97
CA PHE A 7 78.87 -17.19 -6.49
C PHE A 7 78.79 -17.83 -7.88
N ILE A 8 77.77 -18.66 -8.15
CA ILE A 8 77.27 -18.86 -9.52
C ILE A 8 75.75 -18.74 -9.52
N VAL A 9 75.33 -17.67 -10.19
CA VAL A 9 74.00 -17.40 -10.71
C VAL A 9 73.68 -18.43 -11.80
N LEU A 10 72.52 -19.08 -11.73
CA LEU A 10 71.89 -19.67 -12.92
C LEU A 10 70.49 -19.10 -13.09
N LEU A 11 70.36 -18.23 -14.09
CA LEU A 11 69.09 -17.92 -14.74
C LEU A 11 68.59 -19.17 -15.46
N CYS A 12 67.33 -19.53 -15.26
CA CYS A 12 66.58 -20.28 -16.26
C CYS A 12 65.23 -19.59 -16.46
N ALA A 13 65.15 -18.86 -17.57
CA ALA A 13 63.92 -18.34 -18.12
C ALA A 13 63.01 -19.49 -18.52
N SER A 14 61.77 -19.49 -18.03
CA SER A 14 60.69 -20.32 -18.59
C SER A 14 59.44 -19.47 -18.70
N SER A 15 59.29 -18.92 -19.92
CA SER A 15 58.05 -18.70 -20.65
C SER A 15 56.74 -18.68 -19.86
N THR A 16 56.22 -17.47 -19.73
CA THR A 16 54.82 -17.13 -19.46
C THR A 16 53.89 -17.86 -20.44
N LEU A 17 53.19 -18.89 -19.98
CA LEU A 17 51.96 -19.35 -20.63
C LEU A 17 50.78 -18.78 -19.84
N CYS A 18 50.32 -17.62 -20.29
CA CYS A 18 49.10 -16.99 -19.78
C CYS A 18 47.91 -17.82 -20.27
N LEU A 19 47.52 -18.83 -19.49
CA LEU A 19 46.22 -19.47 -19.63
C LEU A 19 45.18 -18.47 -19.14
N ALA A 20 44.61 -17.72 -20.09
CA ALA A 20 43.39 -16.97 -19.87
C ALA A 20 42.27 -17.97 -19.52
N GLN A 21 42.09 -18.23 -18.22
CA GLN A 21 40.85 -18.80 -17.72
C GLN A 21 39.78 -17.74 -17.95
N THR A 22 39.00 -17.93 -19.00
CA THR A 22 37.69 -17.31 -19.15
C THR A 22 36.83 -17.82 -18.01
N SER A 23 36.87 -17.11 -16.88
CA SER A 23 35.85 -17.21 -15.84
C SER A 23 34.55 -16.80 -16.51
N SER A 24 33.75 -17.81 -16.87
CA SER A 24 32.34 -17.61 -17.18
C SER A 24 31.74 -16.95 -15.95
N LEU A 25 31.45 -15.65 -16.07
CA LEU A 25 30.56 -14.93 -15.18
C LEU A 25 29.19 -15.59 -15.31
N THR A 26 28.98 -16.68 -14.59
CA THR A 26 27.65 -17.05 -14.15
C THR A 26 27.18 -15.86 -13.34
N LYS A 27 26.34 -15.02 -13.95
CA LYS A 27 25.52 -14.05 -13.23
C LYS A 27 24.92 -14.81 -12.07
N ASP A 28 25.42 -14.51 -10.88
CA ASP A 28 24.85 -14.96 -9.64
C ASP A 28 23.37 -14.58 -9.73
N VAL A 29 22.50 -15.59 -9.79
CA VAL A 29 21.06 -15.39 -9.70
C VAL A 29 20.91 -14.65 -8.39
N THR A 30 20.54 -13.37 -8.48
CA THR A 30 20.35 -12.52 -7.31
C THR A 30 19.55 -13.31 -6.31
N SER A 31 20.16 -13.65 -5.17
CA SER A 31 19.47 -14.22 -4.03
C SER A 31 18.35 -13.24 -3.68
N SER A 32 17.15 -13.48 -4.20
CA SER A 32 15.98 -12.66 -3.99
C SER A 32 15.83 -12.51 -2.48
N LYS A 33 16.09 -11.29 -1.97
CA LYS A 33 15.81 -10.97 -0.57
C LYS A 33 14.35 -11.31 -0.31
N ARG A 34 14.08 -12.10 0.72
CA ARG A 34 12.71 -12.42 1.13
C ARG A 34 11.97 -11.12 1.41
N PRO A 35 10.74 -10.95 0.90
CA PRO A 35 9.94 -9.76 1.20
C PRO A 35 9.72 -9.61 2.71
N VAL A 36 9.69 -8.36 3.17
CA VAL A 36 9.35 -8.05 4.57
C VAL A 36 7.88 -7.66 4.69
N PHE A 37 7.27 -8.00 5.83
CA PHE A 37 5.90 -7.67 6.13
C PHE A 37 5.81 -7.09 7.54
N PHE A 38 5.57 -5.78 7.60
CA PHE A 38 5.47 -4.98 8.80
C PHE A 38 4.02 -4.91 9.28
N CYS A 39 3.79 -5.27 10.52
CA CYS A 39 2.47 -5.34 11.12
C CYS A 39 2.43 -4.43 12.36
N TYR A 40 1.71 -3.31 12.27
CA TYR A 40 1.54 -2.41 13.41
C TYR A 40 0.43 -2.93 14.32
N TRP A 41 0.66 -2.86 15.63
CA TRP A 41 -0.33 -3.11 16.65
C TRP A 41 -0.56 -1.82 17.47
N GLY A 42 -1.75 -1.24 17.35
CA GLY A 42 -2.20 -0.15 18.20
C GLY A 42 -2.57 -0.67 19.59
N THR A 43 -1.72 -0.42 20.58
CA THR A 43 -1.77 -1.14 21.88
C THR A 43 -2.94 -0.74 22.77
N TRP A 44 -3.56 0.42 22.50
CA TRP A 44 -4.83 0.83 23.13
C TRP A 44 -5.98 -0.16 22.86
N SER A 45 -5.86 -1.00 21.82
CA SER A 45 -6.82 -2.09 21.57
C SER A 45 -6.86 -3.15 22.66
N HIS A 46 -5.88 -3.18 23.57
CA HIS A 46 -5.93 -3.97 24.80
C HIS A 46 -7.16 -3.63 25.66
N TYR A 47 -7.58 -2.37 25.64
CA TYR A 47 -8.68 -1.84 26.45
C TYR A 47 -10.05 -1.91 25.77
N ARG A 48 -10.11 -2.32 24.49
CA ARG A 48 -11.40 -2.57 23.83
C ARG A 48 -12.13 -3.71 24.55
N SER A 49 -13.46 -3.65 24.53
CA SER A 49 -14.33 -4.66 25.12
C SER A 49 -14.81 -5.67 24.08
N GLY A 50 -15.32 -6.81 24.55
CA GLY A 50 -15.96 -7.83 23.71
C GLY A 50 -15.08 -8.34 22.56
N ALA A 51 -15.69 -8.45 21.37
CA ALA A 51 -15.02 -8.93 20.15
C ALA A 51 -13.91 -7.98 19.64
N GLY A 52 -13.83 -6.77 20.17
CA GLY A 52 -12.79 -5.80 19.84
C GLY A 52 -11.50 -5.93 20.64
N LYS A 53 -11.51 -6.71 21.74
CA LYS A 53 -10.36 -6.83 22.63
C LYS A 53 -9.20 -7.52 21.93
N PHE A 54 -8.07 -6.82 21.81
CA PHE A 54 -6.89 -7.34 21.15
C PHE A 54 -5.65 -7.15 22.02
N SER A 55 -4.94 -8.23 22.31
CA SER A 55 -3.69 -8.21 23.04
C SER A 55 -2.72 -9.25 22.47
N VAL A 56 -1.58 -9.47 23.12
CA VAL A 56 -0.53 -10.39 22.65
C VAL A 56 -1.07 -11.78 22.36
N GLY A 57 -2.08 -12.26 23.10
CA GLY A 57 -2.71 -13.56 22.87
C GLY A 57 -3.51 -13.68 21.58
N GLN A 58 -3.83 -12.58 20.90
CA GLN A 58 -4.52 -12.55 19.60
C GLN A 58 -3.55 -12.44 18.42
N ILE A 59 -2.28 -12.15 18.67
CA ILE A 59 -1.26 -12.02 17.63
C ILE A 59 -0.88 -13.42 17.12
N ASP A 60 -1.01 -13.64 15.82
CA ASP A 60 -0.42 -14.80 15.12
C ASP A 60 0.96 -14.39 14.57
N PRO A 61 2.06 -14.69 15.29
CA PRO A 61 3.41 -14.27 14.91
C PRO A 61 3.93 -14.95 13.64
N SER A 62 3.20 -15.91 13.07
CA SER A 62 3.56 -16.55 11.79
C SER A 62 3.14 -15.74 10.56
N LEU A 63 2.31 -14.70 10.74
CA LEU A 63 1.76 -13.92 9.63
C LEU A 63 2.73 -12.84 9.15
N CYS A 64 3.46 -12.23 10.07
CA CYS A 64 4.30 -11.05 9.80
C CYS A 64 5.79 -11.39 10.00
N THR A 65 6.68 -10.66 9.33
CA THR A 65 8.12 -10.79 9.59
C THR A 65 8.60 -9.76 10.62
N HIS A 66 7.90 -8.62 10.70
CA HIS A 66 8.18 -7.55 11.66
C HIS A 66 6.87 -7.15 12.35
N LEU A 67 6.87 -7.15 13.69
CA LEU A 67 5.79 -6.66 14.52
C LEU A 67 6.21 -5.31 15.11
N VAL A 68 5.40 -4.28 14.89
CA VAL A 68 5.66 -2.92 15.37
C VAL A 68 4.70 -2.58 16.50
N TYR A 69 5.25 -2.33 17.69
CA TYR A 69 4.49 -1.93 18.88
C TYR A 69 4.22 -0.43 18.83
N ALA A 70 2.95 -0.04 18.67
CA ALA A 70 2.52 1.35 18.59
C ALA A 70 1.76 1.74 19.86
N PHE A 71 2.27 2.62 20.74
CA PHE A 71 3.48 3.43 20.61
C PHE A 71 4.22 3.57 21.94
N SER A 72 5.44 4.10 21.84
CA SER A 72 6.14 4.83 22.91
C SER A 72 5.98 6.34 22.70
N LYS A 73 6.37 7.15 23.68
CA LYS A 73 6.27 8.62 23.62
C LYS A 73 7.61 9.32 23.79
N LEU A 74 7.65 10.58 23.38
CA LEU A 74 8.72 11.51 23.73
C LEU A 74 8.35 12.29 25.00
N GLU A 75 9.18 12.19 26.02
CA GLU A 75 9.00 12.89 27.30
C GLU A 75 10.33 13.51 27.72
N ASN A 76 10.37 14.83 27.95
CA ASN A 76 11.59 15.54 28.35
C ASN A 76 12.81 15.29 27.42
N GLY A 77 12.56 15.16 26.11
CA GLY A 77 13.59 14.92 25.10
C GLY A 77 14.15 13.50 25.06
N VAL A 78 13.55 12.55 25.77
CA VAL A 78 13.94 11.13 25.77
C VAL A 78 12.75 10.22 25.50
N ILE A 79 13.00 9.00 25.03
CA ILE A 79 11.95 7.99 24.86
C ILE A 79 11.40 7.55 26.22
N ALA A 80 10.09 7.35 26.30
CA ALA A 80 9.40 6.83 27.48
C ALA A 80 8.24 5.90 27.08
N ALA A 81 7.80 5.06 28.01
CA ALA A 81 6.60 4.25 27.84
C ALA A 81 5.37 5.14 27.67
N PHE A 82 4.48 4.79 26.73
CA PHE A 82 3.28 5.60 26.48
C PHE A 82 2.27 5.38 27.61
N ASP A 83 1.99 4.11 27.91
CA ASP A 83 1.14 3.66 29.00
C ASP A 83 1.96 2.77 29.93
N ALA A 84 2.53 3.38 30.98
CA ALA A 84 3.41 2.67 31.92
C ALA A 84 2.73 1.45 32.59
N TYR A 85 1.41 1.49 32.81
CA TYR A 85 0.69 0.37 33.42
C TYR A 85 0.57 -0.81 32.44
N LEU A 86 0.30 -0.54 31.17
CA LEU A 86 0.24 -1.59 30.14
C LEU A 86 1.64 -2.11 29.79
N ASP A 87 2.56 -1.19 29.52
CA ASP A 87 3.83 -1.43 28.85
C ASP A 87 4.87 -2.09 29.78
N LEU A 88 4.97 -1.59 31.02
CA LEU A 88 6.04 -1.94 31.97
C LEU A 88 5.56 -2.98 32.99
N LYS A 89 6.53 -3.66 33.64
CA LYS A 89 6.25 -4.55 34.79
C LYS A 89 6.33 -3.84 36.13
N ASP A 90 6.96 -2.68 36.14
CA ASP A 90 7.12 -1.87 37.35
C ASP A 90 5.73 -1.48 37.87
N ASN A 91 5.59 -1.34 39.20
CA ASN A 91 4.33 -0.94 39.85
C ASN A 91 3.10 -1.80 39.48
N TYR A 92 3.26 -3.13 39.45
CA TYR A 92 2.21 -4.09 39.10
C TYR A 92 1.68 -3.96 37.65
N GLY A 93 2.46 -3.33 36.77
CA GLY A 93 2.11 -3.21 35.36
C GLY A 93 2.07 -4.56 34.64
N LEU A 94 1.38 -4.58 33.50
CA LEU A 94 1.06 -5.77 32.73
C LEU A 94 2.26 -6.30 31.92
N GLY A 95 3.34 -5.54 31.79
CA GLY A 95 4.59 -5.96 31.15
C GLY A 95 4.45 -6.29 29.67
N MET A 96 3.68 -5.51 28.92
CA MET A 96 3.36 -5.83 27.53
C MET A 96 4.58 -5.83 26.61
N TYR A 97 5.58 -4.97 26.84
CA TYR A 97 6.84 -5.01 26.10
C TYR A 97 7.52 -6.38 26.19
N GLU A 98 7.61 -6.94 27.40
CA GLU A 98 8.22 -8.26 27.58
C GLU A 98 7.38 -9.36 26.92
N LYS A 99 6.05 -9.30 27.03
CA LYS A 99 5.15 -10.29 26.43
C LYS A 99 5.27 -10.33 24.91
N VAL A 100 5.37 -9.17 24.26
CA VAL A 100 5.59 -9.07 22.81
C VAL A 100 6.94 -9.62 22.42
N ASN A 101 8.01 -9.20 23.11
CA ASN A 101 9.36 -9.66 22.79
C ASN A 101 9.55 -11.16 23.05
N LYS A 102 8.77 -11.77 23.96
CA LYS A 102 8.74 -13.22 24.18
C LYS A 102 8.16 -14.02 23.01
N LEU A 103 7.39 -13.43 22.10
CA LEU A 103 6.93 -14.13 20.88
C LEU A 103 8.11 -14.65 20.05
N LYS A 104 9.26 -13.96 20.10
CA LYS A 104 10.49 -14.35 19.41
C LYS A 104 11.09 -15.67 19.92
N VAL A 105 10.74 -16.14 21.12
CA VAL A 105 11.20 -17.45 21.62
C VAL A 105 10.63 -18.59 20.78
N ALA A 106 9.33 -18.52 20.44
CA ALA A 106 8.68 -19.50 19.58
C ALA A 106 8.89 -19.19 18.08
N TYR A 107 9.11 -17.91 17.74
CA TYR A 107 9.26 -17.44 16.35
C TYR A 107 10.57 -16.64 16.21
N PRO A 108 11.75 -17.30 16.21
CA PRO A 108 13.05 -16.64 16.26
C PRO A 108 13.38 -15.77 15.03
N HIS A 109 12.61 -15.90 13.95
CA HIS A 109 12.73 -15.05 12.76
C HIS A 109 11.95 -13.73 12.87
N LEU A 110 10.98 -13.64 13.79
CA LEU A 110 10.19 -12.45 14.01
C LEU A 110 11.09 -11.34 14.56
N LYS A 111 10.95 -10.14 13.99
CA LYS A 111 11.54 -8.91 14.53
C LYS A 111 10.49 -8.07 15.22
N THR A 112 10.83 -7.48 16.35
CA THR A 112 9.97 -6.58 17.10
C THR A 112 10.56 -5.18 17.12
N LEU A 113 9.80 -4.19 16.65
CA LEU A 113 10.17 -2.78 16.71
C LEU A 113 9.26 -2.04 17.68
N LEU A 114 9.80 -0.99 18.29
CA LEU A 114 9.02 -0.03 19.07
C LEU A 114 8.82 1.22 18.22
N ALA A 115 7.58 1.59 17.94
CA ALA A 115 7.29 2.85 17.27
C ALA A 115 7.25 3.99 18.31
N ILE A 116 7.73 5.17 17.93
CA ILE A 116 7.61 6.40 18.73
C ILE A 116 6.93 7.48 17.88
N GLY A 117 5.93 8.15 18.45
CA GLY A 117 5.15 9.17 17.75
C GLY A 117 3.71 8.77 17.53
N GLY A 118 3.26 8.85 16.29
CA GLY A 118 1.87 8.75 15.89
C GLY A 118 1.11 10.06 16.10
N TRP A 119 -0.05 10.15 15.46
CA TRP A 119 -0.89 11.34 15.43
C TRP A 119 -1.04 12.05 16.78
N ASN A 120 -1.35 11.32 17.86
CA ASN A 120 -1.69 11.91 19.17
C ASN A 120 -0.50 12.50 19.93
N GLU A 121 0.74 12.15 19.59
CA GLU A 121 1.94 12.71 20.23
C GLU A 121 2.22 14.16 19.81
N GLY A 122 1.65 14.60 18.67
CA GLY A 122 1.92 15.91 18.08
C GLY A 122 3.34 16.04 17.51
N SER A 123 3.71 17.26 17.10
CA SER A 123 4.98 17.51 16.38
C SER A 123 5.95 18.45 17.13
N VAL A 124 5.44 19.38 17.95
CA VAL A 124 6.24 20.43 18.61
C VAL A 124 7.43 19.87 19.40
N LYS A 125 7.21 18.85 20.24
CA LYS A 125 8.27 18.27 21.07
C LYS A 125 9.34 17.52 20.26
N TYR A 126 8.97 16.96 19.11
CA TYR A 126 9.91 16.31 18.18
C TYR A 126 10.76 17.35 17.46
N SER A 127 10.15 18.43 16.98
CA SER A 127 10.85 19.57 16.39
C SER A 127 11.90 20.15 17.36
N GLN A 128 11.51 20.37 18.61
CA GLN A 128 12.41 20.84 19.67
C GLN A 128 13.57 19.86 19.92
N MET A 129 13.27 18.57 20.11
CA MET A 129 14.30 17.55 20.34
C MET A 129 15.29 17.44 19.17
N ALA A 130 14.80 17.48 17.93
CA ALA A 130 15.61 17.32 16.75
C ALA A 130 16.46 18.57 16.42
N SER A 131 16.09 19.74 16.94
CA SER A 131 16.68 21.04 16.58
C SER A 131 18.16 21.22 16.95
N THR A 132 18.65 20.54 17.98
CA THR A 132 20.04 20.68 18.46
C THR A 132 20.83 19.35 18.39
N PRO A 133 22.15 19.38 18.15
CA PRO A 133 22.99 18.19 18.24
C PRO A 133 22.86 17.46 19.59
N GLU A 134 22.82 18.20 20.69
CA GLU A 134 22.72 17.66 22.05
C GLU A 134 21.37 16.98 22.29
N GLY A 135 20.27 17.56 21.77
CA GLY A 135 18.93 16.99 21.84
C GLY A 135 18.85 15.65 21.10
N ARG A 136 19.35 15.61 19.87
CA ARG A 136 19.41 14.39 19.05
C ARG A 136 20.26 13.30 19.70
N GLN A 137 21.45 13.65 20.20
CA GLN A 137 22.35 12.69 20.85
C GLN A 137 21.73 12.13 22.13
N ARG A 138 21.16 12.99 22.99
CA ARG A 138 20.48 12.58 24.22
C ARG A 138 19.31 11.64 23.92
N PHE A 139 18.49 11.99 22.94
CA PHE A 139 17.39 11.14 22.51
C PHE A 139 17.89 9.79 21.98
N ALA A 140 18.84 9.78 21.05
CA ALA A 140 19.38 8.55 20.46
C ALA A 140 20.00 7.62 21.51
N GLN A 141 20.73 8.17 22.49
CA GLN A 141 21.27 7.37 23.60
C GLN A 141 20.16 6.79 24.48
N SER A 142 19.10 7.57 24.74
CA SER A 142 17.95 7.07 25.50
C SER A 142 17.22 5.94 24.76
N VAL A 143 17.11 6.03 23.43
CA VAL A 143 16.55 4.98 22.58
C VAL A 143 17.35 3.70 22.72
N LEU A 144 18.68 3.75 22.53
CA LEU A 144 19.52 2.55 22.65
C LEU A 144 19.30 1.85 23.99
N SER A 145 19.39 2.59 25.09
CA SER A 145 19.16 2.07 26.44
C SER A 145 17.76 1.48 26.63
N PHE A 146 16.73 2.12 26.06
CA PHE A 146 15.35 1.66 26.18
C PHE A 146 15.11 0.37 25.39
N LEU A 147 15.59 0.30 24.16
CA LEU A 147 15.49 -0.90 23.32
C LEU A 147 16.25 -2.08 23.95
N ASP A 148 17.44 -1.85 24.50
CA ASP A 148 18.22 -2.87 25.22
C ASP A 148 17.48 -3.36 26.46
N LYS A 149 16.95 -2.46 27.28
CA LYS A 149 16.21 -2.78 28.50
C LYS A 149 14.98 -3.64 28.22
N HIS A 150 14.27 -3.37 27.13
CA HIS A 150 12.99 -4.00 26.84
C HIS A 150 13.05 -5.13 25.80
N GLY A 151 14.20 -5.33 25.14
CA GLY A 151 14.44 -6.46 24.25
C GLY A 151 13.92 -6.28 22.81
N PHE A 152 13.79 -5.03 22.35
CA PHE A 152 13.37 -4.71 20.98
C PHE A 152 14.53 -4.80 19.99
N ASP A 153 14.22 -5.20 18.75
CA ASP A 153 15.19 -5.34 17.65
C ASP A 153 15.40 -4.03 16.88
N GLY A 154 14.60 -2.99 17.14
CA GLY A 154 14.76 -1.70 16.49
C GLY A 154 13.74 -0.63 16.91
N LEU A 155 13.94 0.55 16.35
CA LEU A 155 13.06 1.72 16.49
C LEU A 155 12.35 2.00 15.16
N ASP A 156 11.07 2.32 15.24
CA ASP A 156 10.32 2.93 14.14
C ASP A 156 9.96 4.39 14.49
N LEU A 157 10.32 5.32 13.61
CA LEU A 157 10.02 6.75 13.76
C LEU A 157 8.69 7.07 13.07
N ASP A 158 7.70 7.51 13.85
CA ASP A 158 6.41 7.95 13.34
C ASP A 158 6.14 9.41 13.73
N TRP A 159 7.07 10.30 13.36
CA TRP A 159 6.89 11.73 13.59
C TRP A 159 5.94 12.30 12.53
N GLU A 160 4.73 12.69 12.96
CA GLU A 160 3.69 13.25 12.10
C GLU A 160 3.49 14.76 12.32
N TYR A 161 4.02 15.65 11.48
CA TYR A 161 5.12 15.45 10.53
C TYR A 161 6.20 16.51 10.77
N PRO A 162 7.48 16.24 10.43
CA PRO A 162 8.49 17.29 10.35
C PRO A 162 7.94 18.49 9.57
N ALA A 163 8.14 19.71 10.08
CA ALA A 163 7.67 20.96 9.49
C ALA A 163 6.13 21.17 9.46
N ALA A 164 5.37 20.29 10.10
CA ALA A 164 3.91 20.41 10.23
C ALA A 164 3.46 20.34 11.70
N ARG A 165 2.19 20.67 11.96
CA ARG A 165 1.53 20.50 13.27
C ARG A 165 2.28 21.17 14.44
N GLY A 166 2.81 22.36 14.18
CA GLY A 166 3.60 23.15 15.14
C GLY A 166 5.12 22.97 15.02
N GLY A 167 5.60 22.17 14.06
CA GLY A 167 7.01 22.13 13.65
C GLY A 167 7.45 23.34 12.83
N VAL A 168 8.73 23.37 12.45
CA VAL A 168 9.37 24.46 11.68
C VAL A 168 10.00 23.92 10.39
N PRO A 169 10.18 24.74 9.32
CA PRO A 169 10.75 24.26 8.05
C PRO A 169 12.12 23.57 8.17
N GLN A 170 12.93 23.95 9.16
CA GLN A 170 14.23 23.34 9.45
C GLN A 170 14.12 21.87 9.86
N ASP A 171 12.93 21.42 10.29
CA ASP A 171 12.67 20.04 10.66
C ASP A 171 12.97 19.06 9.52
N LYS A 172 12.84 19.47 8.26
CA LYS A 172 13.25 18.66 7.11
C LYS A 172 14.70 18.19 7.23
N GLN A 173 15.61 19.13 7.52
CA GLN A 173 17.02 18.83 7.71
C GLN A 173 17.29 18.20 9.08
N ASN A 174 16.61 18.67 10.13
CA ASN A 174 16.78 18.11 11.47
C ASN A 174 16.36 16.64 11.55
N PHE A 175 15.36 16.22 10.76
CA PHE A 175 14.94 14.83 10.67
C PHE A 175 16.03 13.95 10.04
N VAL A 176 16.71 14.44 8.99
CA VAL A 176 17.90 13.77 8.43
C VAL A 176 19.00 13.63 9.50
N LEU A 177 19.31 14.72 10.20
CA LEU A 177 20.35 14.72 11.24
C LEU A 177 19.99 13.80 12.41
N LEU A 178 18.69 13.70 12.75
CA LEU A 178 18.17 12.79 13.76
C LEU A 178 18.34 11.32 13.36
N ILE A 179 17.95 10.97 12.14
CA ILE A 179 18.11 9.61 11.61
C ILE A 179 19.60 9.23 11.53
N GLN A 180 20.46 10.16 11.11
CA GLN A 180 21.91 9.96 11.09
C GLN A 180 22.46 9.64 12.49
N GLU A 181 22.07 10.44 13.49
CA GLU A 181 22.52 10.26 14.87
C GLU A 181 21.98 8.96 15.47
N LEU A 182 20.71 8.63 15.22
CA LEU A 182 20.13 7.34 15.63
C LEU A 182 20.87 6.17 15.00
N ARG A 183 21.14 6.20 13.69
CA ARG A 183 21.90 5.14 13.03
C ARG A 183 23.31 5.01 13.62
N ARG A 184 23.98 6.14 13.90
CA ARG A 184 25.32 6.15 14.51
C ARG A 184 25.31 5.49 15.89
N VAL A 185 24.31 5.79 16.73
CA VAL A 185 24.20 5.27 18.10
C VAL A 185 23.72 3.82 18.13
N LEU A 186 22.72 3.46 17.32
CA LEU A 186 22.14 2.12 17.26
C LEU A 186 23.06 1.11 16.55
N GLY A 187 23.96 1.59 15.69
CA GLY A 187 24.84 0.76 14.88
C GLY A 187 24.09 -0.05 13.81
N PRO A 188 24.78 -0.99 13.13
CA PRO A 188 24.18 -1.80 12.06
C PRO A 188 23.35 -2.98 12.58
N GLY A 189 23.44 -3.33 13.86
CA GLY A 189 22.76 -4.51 14.45
C GLY A 189 21.30 -4.29 14.83
N ARG A 190 20.84 -3.04 14.85
CA ARG A 190 19.48 -2.62 15.22
C ARG A 190 18.75 -2.08 14.00
N LEU A 191 17.47 -2.42 13.88
CA LEU A 191 16.60 -1.86 12.85
C LEU A 191 16.29 -0.40 13.17
N LEU A 192 16.34 0.45 12.15
CA LEU A 192 15.87 1.83 12.20
C LEU A 192 14.97 2.07 10.99
N THR A 193 13.69 2.30 11.25
CA THR A 193 12.67 2.48 10.22
C THR A 193 11.90 3.78 10.47
N ALA A 194 11.10 4.19 9.49
CA ALA A 194 10.18 5.31 9.67
C ALA A 194 8.88 5.07 8.91
N ALA A 195 7.76 5.44 9.53
CA ALA A 195 6.49 5.66 8.86
C ALA A 195 6.47 7.08 8.28
N VAL A 196 6.08 7.21 7.01
CA VAL A 196 6.18 8.47 6.26
C VAL A 196 4.91 8.73 5.46
N SER A 197 4.63 10.01 5.20
CA SER A 197 3.43 10.43 4.48
C SER A 197 3.44 9.99 3.00
N ALA A 198 2.25 9.68 2.47
CA ALA A 198 2.02 9.49 1.04
C ALA A 198 1.68 10.80 0.29
N GLY A 199 1.41 11.90 1.01
CA GLY A 199 0.97 13.16 0.41
C GLY A 199 2.13 14.03 -0.08
N GLU A 200 2.09 14.44 -1.35
CA GLU A 200 3.17 15.19 -2.01
C GLU A 200 3.62 16.44 -1.24
N SER A 201 2.67 17.27 -0.80
CA SER A 201 3.00 18.50 -0.05
C SER A 201 3.73 18.22 1.26
N THR A 202 3.32 17.18 2.00
CA THR A 202 4.02 16.76 3.22
C THR A 202 5.39 16.20 2.88
N VAL A 203 5.49 15.38 1.83
CA VAL A 203 6.78 14.79 1.43
C VAL A 203 7.79 15.88 1.07
N ASP A 204 7.38 16.89 0.30
CA ASP A 204 8.24 18.01 -0.09
C ASP A 204 8.69 18.85 1.10
N GLY A 205 7.78 19.08 2.06
CA GLY A 205 8.06 19.87 3.26
C GLY A 205 8.89 19.13 4.31
N ALA A 206 8.70 17.81 4.46
CA ALA A 206 9.18 17.06 5.61
C ALA A 206 10.42 16.19 5.34
N TYR A 207 10.65 15.73 4.10
CA TYR A 207 11.61 14.66 3.83
C TYR A 207 12.64 15.02 2.76
N ASP A 208 13.92 14.87 3.09
CA ASP A 208 14.98 14.67 2.11
C ASP A 208 15.09 13.16 1.83
N VAL A 209 14.34 12.71 0.81
CA VAL A 209 14.17 11.28 0.49
C VAL A 209 15.51 10.57 0.23
N PRO A 210 16.43 11.10 -0.60
CA PRO A 210 17.76 10.49 -0.79
C PRO A 210 18.60 10.43 0.49
N ALA A 211 18.48 11.43 1.38
CA ALA A 211 19.24 11.43 2.62
C ALA A 211 18.70 10.39 3.62
N ILE A 212 17.39 10.33 3.84
CA ILE A 212 16.81 9.40 4.83
C ILE A 212 16.94 7.93 4.38
N THR A 213 16.79 7.64 3.08
CA THR A 213 16.90 6.27 2.54
C THR A 213 18.29 5.66 2.74
N ARG A 214 19.32 6.48 2.90
CA ARG A 214 20.69 6.02 3.17
C ARG A 214 20.82 5.35 4.54
N TYR A 215 20.10 5.85 5.54
CA TYR A 215 20.30 5.49 6.94
C TYR A 215 19.20 4.58 7.51
N LEU A 216 17.99 4.64 6.94
CA LEU A 216 16.89 3.75 7.29
C LEU A 216 17.08 2.36 6.67
N ASP A 217 16.65 1.32 7.38
CA ASP A 217 16.58 -0.04 6.84
C ASP A 217 15.36 -0.21 5.95
N TYR A 218 14.22 0.31 6.41
CA TYR A 218 12.96 0.32 5.70
C TYR A 218 12.20 1.63 5.90
N ILE A 219 11.39 1.98 4.90
CA ILE A 219 10.53 3.18 4.87
C ILE A 219 9.11 2.72 4.60
N SER A 220 8.22 2.90 5.59
CA SER A 220 6.81 2.53 5.52
C SER A 220 5.98 3.71 5.02
N VAL A 221 5.64 3.73 3.73
CA VAL A 221 4.79 4.80 3.17
C VAL A 221 3.34 4.53 3.59
N MET A 222 2.75 5.45 4.35
CA MET A 222 1.37 5.39 4.81
C MET A 222 0.41 5.71 3.65
N ALA A 223 0.28 4.78 2.71
CA ALA A 223 -0.53 4.92 1.49
C ALA A 223 -2.02 4.65 1.75
N TYR A 224 -2.55 5.34 2.75
CA TYR A 224 -3.93 5.34 3.21
C TYR A 224 -4.26 6.72 3.77
N ASP A 225 -5.50 6.94 4.20
CA ASP A 225 -6.00 8.26 4.61
C ASP A 225 -5.85 9.32 3.50
N PHE A 226 -5.98 8.90 2.24
CA PHE A 226 -6.06 9.83 1.12
C PHE A 226 -7.34 10.66 1.16
N PHE A 227 -8.45 10.04 1.59
CA PHE A 227 -9.74 10.71 1.76
C PHE A 227 -10.41 10.22 3.05
N GLY A 228 -11.12 11.11 3.72
CA GLY A 228 -11.84 10.82 4.96
C GLY A 228 -12.81 11.94 5.31
N ALA A 229 -13.45 11.87 6.48
CA ALA A 229 -14.53 12.77 6.87
C ALA A 229 -14.11 14.25 7.05
N TRP A 230 -12.82 14.56 6.94
CA TRP A 230 -12.32 15.94 6.80
C TRP A 230 -12.63 16.55 5.42
N ASN A 231 -12.92 15.72 4.41
CA ASN A 231 -13.47 16.15 3.13
C ASN A 231 -15.01 16.33 3.25
N SER A 232 -15.57 17.30 2.53
CA SER A 232 -17.03 17.50 2.42
C SER A 232 -17.69 16.55 1.41
N TYR A 233 -16.93 15.60 0.86
CA TYR A 233 -17.38 14.65 -0.15
C TYR A 233 -16.74 13.27 0.07
N THR A 234 -17.37 12.22 -0.44
CA THR A 234 -16.87 10.85 -0.30
C THR A 234 -15.61 10.62 -1.14
N GLY A 235 -14.62 9.96 -0.56
CA GLY A 235 -13.46 9.44 -1.27
C GLY A 235 -12.95 8.17 -0.59
N HIS A 236 -12.25 7.32 -1.34
CA HIS A 236 -11.78 6.05 -0.81
C HIS A 236 -10.54 6.23 0.08
N CYS A 237 -10.42 5.49 1.18
CA CYS A 237 -9.28 5.61 2.11
C CYS A 237 -7.92 5.34 1.45
N SER A 238 -7.85 4.29 0.62
CA SER A 238 -6.62 3.86 -0.07
C SER A 238 -6.90 3.41 -1.51
N PRO A 239 -7.22 4.31 -2.46
CA PRO A 239 -7.45 3.92 -3.84
C PRO A 239 -6.13 3.48 -4.50
N LEU A 240 -6.15 2.36 -5.26
CA LEU A 240 -4.93 1.89 -5.93
C LEU A 240 -4.46 2.87 -7.01
N GLY A 241 -5.35 3.25 -7.93
CA GLY A 241 -5.04 4.15 -9.04
C GLY A 241 -6.14 5.17 -9.33
N VAL A 242 -5.89 5.95 -10.38
CA VAL A 242 -6.72 7.09 -10.80
C VAL A 242 -7.96 6.61 -11.55
N ARG A 243 -9.15 7.01 -11.09
CA ARG A 243 -10.43 6.77 -11.78
C ARG A 243 -10.49 7.50 -13.13
N GLU A 244 -11.29 7.00 -14.07
CA GLU A 244 -11.46 7.61 -15.40
C GLU A 244 -11.91 9.08 -15.33
N ASN A 245 -12.87 9.37 -14.45
CA ASN A 245 -13.40 10.71 -14.20
C ASN A 245 -12.90 11.25 -12.84
N ALA A 246 -11.59 11.20 -12.62
CA ALA A 246 -10.94 11.65 -11.39
C ALA A 246 -10.84 13.18 -11.30
N SER A 247 -11.04 13.73 -10.11
CA SER A 247 -10.66 15.10 -9.78
C SER A 247 -9.14 15.27 -9.79
N GLU A 248 -8.65 16.53 -9.78
CA GLU A 248 -7.21 16.81 -9.64
C GLU A 248 -6.62 16.26 -8.34
N GLU A 249 -7.44 16.19 -7.29
CA GLU A 249 -7.05 15.64 -6.00
C GLU A 249 -6.91 14.10 -6.08
N GLU A 250 -7.87 13.40 -6.69
CA GLU A 250 -7.80 11.93 -6.89
C GLU A 250 -6.64 11.51 -7.79
N LYS A 251 -6.23 12.36 -8.76
CA LYS A 251 -5.03 12.12 -9.58
C LYS A 251 -3.74 12.07 -8.73
N LYS A 252 -3.71 12.81 -7.62
CA LYS A 252 -2.56 12.91 -6.71
C LYS A 252 -2.65 11.94 -5.53
N LEU A 253 -3.85 11.78 -4.97
CA LEU A 253 -4.11 11.05 -3.74
C LEU A 253 -4.52 9.61 -4.01
N ASN A 254 -3.56 8.81 -4.47
CA ASN A 254 -3.71 7.37 -4.65
C ASN A 254 -2.38 6.63 -4.47
N VAL A 255 -2.46 5.33 -4.24
CA VAL A 255 -1.30 4.46 -3.95
C VAL A 255 -0.28 4.50 -5.09
N GLU A 256 -0.72 4.39 -6.34
CA GLU A 256 0.17 4.36 -7.50
C GLU A 256 0.99 5.65 -7.61
N THR A 257 0.34 6.81 -7.53
CA THR A 257 0.99 8.12 -7.58
C THR A 257 1.95 8.29 -6.40
N ALA A 258 1.54 7.95 -5.18
CA ALA A 258 2.37 8.09 -3.99
C ALA A 258 3.64 7.24 -4.07
N MET A 259 3.53 5.95 -4.42
CA MET A 259 4.69 5.07 -4.49
C MET A 259 5.65 5.48 -5.61
N LYS A 260 5.14 5.85 -6.79
CA LYS A 260 5.97 6.36 -7.89
C LYS A 260 6.66 7.67 -7.53
N MET A 261 5.98 8.56 -6.80
CA MET A 261 6.58 9.80 -6.31
C MET A 261 7.77 9.52 -5.38
N TRP A 262 7.62 8.62 -4.40
CA TRP A 262 8.73 8.24 -3.50
C TRP A 262 9.94 7.68 -4.26
N LEU A 263 9.71 6.80 -5.23
CA LEU A 263 10.76 6.27 -6.10
C LEU A 263 11.44 7.37 -6.94
N ASN A 264 10.66 8.24 -7.57
CA ASN A 264 11.18 9.35 -8.39
C ASN A 264 11.97 10.37 -7.56
N LYS A 265 11.65 10.53 -6.27
CA LYS A 265 12.41 11.36 -5.33
C LYS A 265 13.67 10.68 -4.79
N GLY A 266 13.97 9.44 -5.20
CA GLY A 266 15.23 8.76 -4.92
C GLY A 266 15.18 7.76 -3.76
N ALA A 267 14.00 7.30 -3.34
CA ALA A 267 13.90 6.20 -2.39
C ALA A 267 14.42 4.89 -3.01
N ASP A 268 15.16 4.09 -2.23
CA ASP A 268 15.58 2.76 -2.67
C ASP A 268 14.38 1.82 -2.65
N PRO A 269 13.96 1.23 -3.79
CA PRO A 269 12.85 0.28 -3.82
C PRO A 269 13.08 -0.91 -2.88
N ASN A 270 14.33 -1.34 -2.67
CA ASN A 270 14.67 -2.44 -1.76
C ASN A 270 14.56 -2.09 -0.27
N LYS A 271 14.14 -0.86 0.06
CA LYS A 271 13.84 -0.40 1.42
C LYS A 271 12.42 0.13 1.58
N LEU A 272 11.73 0.42 0.48
CA LEU A 272 10.41 1.03 0.52
C LEU A 272 9.32 -0.04 0.71
N LEU A 273 8.38 0.22 1.62
CA LEU A 273 7.24 -0.64 1.93
C LEU A 273 5.94 0.09 1.59
N LEU A 274 5.02 -0.64 0.95
CA LEU A 274 3.66 -0.15 0.72
C LEU A 274 2.82 -0.36 1.98
N GLY A 275 2.43 0.74 2.64
CA GLY A 275 1.47 0.73 3.74
C GLY A 275 0.03 0.53 3.24
N MET A 276 -0.71 -0.35 3.91
CA MET A 276 -2.09 -0.69 3.57
C MET A 276 -3.00 -0.64 4.80
N PRO A 277 -4.23 -0.10 4.69
CA PRO A 277 -5.15 -0.04 5.81
C PRO A 277 -5.91 -1.36 5.97
N LEU A 278 -6.09 -1.81 7.22
CA LEU A 278 -7.02 -2.88 7.58
C LEU A 278 -8.31 -2.29 8.20
N TYR A 279 -8.70 -1.12 7.70
CA TYR A 279 -9.84 -0.32 8.11
C TYR A 279 -10.43 0.42 6.90
N GLY A 280 -11.57 1.06 7.09
CA GLY A 280 -12.19 1.96 6.12
C GLY A 280 -12.45 3.35 6.69
N ARG A 281 -12.57 4.33 5.80
CA ARG A 281 -13.05 5.68 6.13
C ARG A 281 -14.52 5.79 5.76
N THR A 282 -15.30 6.40 6.64
CA THR A 282 -16.77 6.42 6.53
C THR A 282 -17.33 7.83 6.48
N PHE A 283 -18.43 7.98 5.75
CA PHE A 283 -19.11 9.24 5.54
C PHE A 283 -20.62 9.08 5.73
N THR A 284 -21.26 10.16 6.17
CA THR A 284 -22.70 10.33 6.11
C THR A 284 -23.05 11.13 4.86
N LEU A 285 -23.66 10.49 3.86
CA LEU A 285 -24.12 11.09 2.61
C LEU A 285 -25.17 12.17 2.89
N ALA A 286 -25.06 13.30 2.20
CA ALA A 286 -26.09 14.34 2.23
C ALA A 286 -27.40 13.88 1.55
N ASN A 287 -27.28 13.04 0.51
CA ASN A 287 -28.41 12.44 -0.19
C ASN A 287 -28.07 10.97 -0.53
N PRO A 288 -28.77 9.97 0.06
CA PRO A 288 -28.56 8.54 -0.21
C PRO A 288 -28.60 8.14 -1.69
N SER A 289 -29.37 8.86 -2.52
CA SER A 289 -29.47 8.60 -3.95
C SER A 289 -28.19 9.00 -4.73
N ASN A 290 -27.37 9.89 -4.16
CA ASN A 290 -26.04 10.21 -4.66
C ASN A 290 -24.99 9.50 -3.79
N ASN A 291 -24.58 8.31 -4.20
CA ASN A 291 -23.70 7.42 -3.43
C ASN A 291 -22.42 7.00 -4.17
N GLY A 292 -22.07 7.74 -5.23
CA GLY A 292 -20.82 7.54 -5.98
C GLY A 292 -19.60 8.14 -5.27
N PHE A 293 -18.48 8.13 -5.96
CA PHE A 293 -17.31 8.93 -5.58
C PHE A 293 -17.63 10.42 -5.67
N LEU A 294 -16.98 11.22 -4.82
CA LEU A 294 -17.18 12.67 -4.71
C LEU A 294 -18.64 13.09 -4.40
N ALA A 295 -19.46 12.18 -3.87
CA ALA A 295 -20.80 12.51 -3.41
C ALA A 295 -20.73 13.45 -2.20
N PRO A 296 -21.55 14.52 -2.11
CA PRO A 296 -21.57 15.41 -0.97
C PRO A 296 -21.93 14.70 0.34
N THR A 297 -21.28 15.11 1.43
CA THR A 297 -21.45 14.51 2.76
C THR A 297 -21.79 15.58 3.80
N VAL A 298 -22.42 15.18 4.89
CA VAL A 298 -22.73 16.04 6.05
C VAL A 298 -21.81 15.77 7.23
N GLY A 299 -20.78 14.93 7.05
CA GLY A 299 -19.79 14.61 8.08
C GLY A 299 -19.43 13.12 8.12
N PRO A 300 -18.77 12.69 9.21
CA PRO A 300 -18.33 11.31 9.37
C PRO A 300 -19.51 10.33 9.44
N GLY A 301 -19.25 9.08 9.05
CA GLY A 301 -20.14 7.98 9.44
C GLY A 301 -20.12 7.76 10.95
N GLN A 302 -21.18 7.16 11.50
CA GLN A 302 -21.27 6.92 12.94
C GLN A 302 -20.13 6.00 13.43
N ALA A 303 -19.69 6.24 14.66
CA ALA A 303 -18.69 5.42 15.33
C ALA A 303 -19.15 3.95 15.43
N GLY A 304 -18.23 3.04 15.10
CA GLY A 304 -18.46 1.61 15.26
C GLY A 304 -18.38 1.16 16.74
N PRO A 305 -18.96 -0.02 17.08
CA PRO A 305 -19.02 -0.50 18.45
C PRO A 305 -17.68 -1.00 19.01
N VAL A 306 -16.67 -1.21 18.16
CA VAL A 306 -15.35 -1.74 18.53
C VAL A 306 -14.29 -0.65 18.52
N THR A 307 -14.22 0.14 17.43
CA THR A 307 -13.22 1.20 17.31
C THR A 307 -13.62 2.46 18.06
N GLY A 308 -14.93 2.74 18.16
CA GLY A 308 -15.48 3.88 18.90
C GLY A 308 -15.17 5.24 18.27
N GLU A 309 -14.75 5.28 17.01
CA GLU A 309 -14.35 6.51 16.31
C GLU A 309 -15.27 6.81 15.13
N SER A 310 -15.88 7.99 15.11
CA SER A 310 -16.70 8.43 13.97
C SER A 310 -15.83 8.67 12.74
N GLY A 311 -16.28 8.22 11.56
CA GLY A 311 -15.54 8.36 10.31
C GLY A 311 -14.51 7.25 10.06
N TYR A 312 -14.42 6.28 10.96
CA TYR A 312 -13.46 5.18 10.93
C TYR A 312 -14.15 3.87 11.32
N LEU A 313 -13.88 2.78 10.60
CA LEU A 313 -14.31 1.44 11.00
C LEU A 313 -13.18 0.44 10.72
N GLY A 314 -12.88 -0.41 11.70
CA GLY A 314 -11.98 -1.55 11.49
C GLY A 314 -12.60 -2.56 10.52
N TYR A 315 -11.79 -3.32 9.79
CA TYR A 315 -12.32 -4.36 8.90
C TYR A 315 -13.21 -5.38 9.65
N ASN A 316 -12.87 -5.71 10.90
CA ASN A 316 -13.71 -6.53 11.78
C ASN A 316 -15.12 -5.96 11.99
N GLU A 317 -15.30 -4.64 12.04
CA GLU A 317 -16.62 -4.00 12.12
C GLU A 317 -17.32 -3.99 10.76
N ILE A 318 -16.57 -3.66 9.70
CA ILE A 318 -17.09 -3.60 8.34
C ILE A 318 -17.63 -4.98 7.92
N CYS A 319 -16.82 -6.03 8.04
CA CYS A 319 -17.21 -7.36 7.64
C CYS A 319 -18.39 -7.89 8.47
N ALA A 320 -18.47 -7.54 9.75
CA ALA A 320 -19.61 -7.90 10.60
C ALA A 320 -20.90 -7.22 10.12
N GLN A 321 -20.85 -5.92 9.77
CA GLN A 321 -22.00 -5.19 9.24
C GLN A 321 -22.44 -5.72 7.86
N LEU A 322 -21.49 -6.05 6.99
CA LEU A 322 -21.77 -6.65 5.68
C LEU A 322 -22.38 -8.05 5.81
N LYS A 323 -21.95 -8.84 6.79
CA LYS A 323 -22.51 -10.17 7.08
C LYS A 323 -23.93 -10.09 7.63
N ALA A 324 -24.19 -9.11 8.50
CA ALA A 324 -25.48 -8.95 9.19
C ALA A 324 -26.63 -8.51 8.28
N SER A 325 -26.34 -8.01 7.07
CA SER A 325 -27.35 -7.41 6.19
C SER A 325 -27.06 -7.68 4.72
N LYS A 326 -28.08 -8.02 3.93
CA LYS A 326 -27.95 -8.14 2.46
C LYS A 326 -28.24 -6.84 1.71
N ASP A 327 -28.71 -5.80 2.40
CA ASP A 327 -29.09 -4.51 1.79
C ASP A 327 -27.90 -3.63 1.37
N TRP A 328 -26.66 -4.09 1.57
CA TRP A 328 -25.48 -3.33 1.20
C TRP A 328 -25.29 -3.34 -0.31
N LYS A 329 -25.19 -2.15 -0.90
CA LYS A 329 -24.70 -1.98 -2.27
C LYS A 329 -23.17 -1.93 -2.21
N ILE A 330 -22.53 -2.98 -2.73
CA ILE A 330 -21.07 -3.05 -2.83
C ILE A 330 -20.67 -2.81 -4.29
N THR A 331 -19.80 -1.84 -4.53
CA THR A 331 -19.26 -1.53 -5.85
C THR A 331 -17.75 -1.57 -5.82
N ARG A 332 -17.13 -1.78 -6.99
CA ARG A 332 -15.68 -1.69 -7.18
C ARG A 332 -15.41 -0.98 -8.49
N ASP A 333 -14.69 0.13 -8.41
CA ASP A 333 -14.19 0.84 -9.59
C ASP A 333 -12.94 0.13 -10.13
N LEU A 334 -12.80 0.06 -11.45
CA LEU A 334 -11.74 -0.71 -12.14
C LEU A 334 -10.33 -0.19 -11.85
N ARG A 335 -10.19 1.09 -11.48
CA ARG A 335 -8.90 1.75 -11.23
C ARG A 335 -8.62 1.92 -9.74
N VAL A 336 -9.65 2.19 -8.95
CA VAL A 336 -9.53 2.16 -7.48
C VAL A 336 -9.18 0.76 -6.99
N VAL A 337 -9.75 -0.26 -7.65
CA VAL A 337 -9.56 -1.69 -7.35
C VAL A 337 -10.00 -2.08 -5.95
N ALA A 338 -10.49 -1.17 -5.11
CA ALA A 338 -10.95 -1.42 -3.74
C ALA A 338 -12.47 -1.21 -3.60
N PRO A 339 -13.13 -1.94 -2.69
CA PRO A 339 -14.57 -1.90 -2.54
C PRO A 339 -15.09 -0.62 -1.88
N VAL A 340 -16.27 -0.22 -2.30
CA VAL A 340 -17.11 0.76 -1.61
C VAL A 340 -18.40 0.05 -1.19
N ALA A 341 -18.78 0.18 0.08
CA ALA A 341 -20.05 -0.32 0.61
C ALA A 341 -20.97 0.84 1.00
N VAL A 342 -22.22 0.78 0.54
CA VAL A 342 -23.24 1.80 0.83
C VAL A 342 -24.51 1.14 1.36
N LYS A 343 -25.05 1.67 2.46
CA LYS A 343 -26.39 1.33 2.98
C LYS A 343 -27.04 2.57 3.57
N GLY A 344 -28.20 2.94 3.05
CA GLY A 344 -28.86 4.20 3.43
C GLY A 344 -27.96 5.40 3.13
N ASN A 345 -27.68 6.22 4.14
CA ASN A 345 -26.75 7.35 4.03
C ASN A 345 -25.30 7.00 4.45
N LEU A 346 -24.99 5.76 4.83
CA LEU A 346 -23.64 5.38 5.21
C LEU A 346 -22.86 4.94 3.97
N TRP A 347 -21.71 5.57 3.76
CA TRP A 347 -20.76 5.25 2.69
C TRP A 347 -19.43 4.84 3.33
N ILE A 348 -18.87 3.71 2.90
CA ILE A 348 -17.63 3.13 3.45
C ILE A 348 -16.67 2.82 2.30
N GLY A 349 -15.50 3.46 2.28
CA GLY A 349 -14.39 3.09 1.41
C GLY A 349 -13.36 2.32 2.22
N TYR A 350 -13.12 1.04 1.87
CA TYR A 350 -12.31 0.12 2.66
C TYR A 350 -11.56 -0.87 1.78
N ASP A 351 -10.59 -1.58 2.36
CA ASP A 351 -9.87 -2.64 1.68
C ASP A 351 -10.37 -4.04 2.08
N ASP A 352 -10.36 -4.97 1.13
CA ASP A 352 -10.62 -6.38 1.35
C ASP A 352 -9.47 -7.26 0.82
N ALA A 353 -9.58 -8.58 0.98
CA ALA A 353 -8.53 -9.51 0.57
C ALA A 353 -8.15 -9.35 -0.91
N GLN A 354 -9.12 -9.06 -1.78
CA GLN A 354 -8.88 -8.87 -3.21
C GLN A 354 -8.09 -7.58 -3.48
N SER A 355 -8.49 -6.45 -2.87
CA SER A 355 -7.79 -5.17 -3.10
C SER A 355 -6.37 -5.17 -2.52
N LEU A 356 -6.19 -5.78 -1.34
CA LEU A 356 -4.86 -5.91 -0.71
C LEU A 356 -3.94 -6.83 -1.49
N THR A 357 -4.46 -7.93 -2.05
CA THR A 357 -3.70 -8.79 -2.96
C THR A 357 -3.23 -7.99 -4.18
N ALA A 358 -4.11 -7.20 -4.81
CA ALA A 358 -3.76 -6.37 -5.95
C ALA A 358 -2.68 -5.31 -5.61
N LYS A 359 -2.76 -4.70 -4.42
CA LYS A 359 -1.78 -3.74 -3.93
C LYS A 359 -0.41 -4.38 -3.68
N VAL A 360 -0.35 -5.58 -3.12
CA VAL A 360 0.91 -6.32 -2.95
C VAL A 360 1.52 -6.67 -4.30
N LEU A 361 0.70 -7.12 -5.25
CA LEU A 361 1.12 -7.40 -6.61
C LEU A 361 1.68 -6.15 -7.32
N PHE A 362 1.04 -4.99 -7.11
CA PHE A 362 1.56 -3.70 -7.55
C PHE A 362 2.90 -3.36 -6.88
N ALA A 363 3.03 -3.49 -5.56
CA ALA A 363 4.29 -3.27 -4.85
C ALA A 363 5.43 -4.16 -5.39
N ARG A 364 5.14 -5.43 -5.66
CA ARG A 364 6.10 -6.37 -6.27
C ARG A 364 6.49 -5.94 -7.68
N SER A 365 5.55 -5.43 -8.47
CA SER A 365 5.83 -4.89 -9.82
C SER A 365 6.72 -3.63 -9.82
N LEU A 366 6.89 -2.98 -8.67
CA LEU A 366 7.83 -1.87 -8.49
C LEU A 366 9.16 -2.31 -7.85
N GLY A 367 9.33 -3.61 -7.56
CA GLY A 367 10.50 -4.14 -6.87
C GLY A 367 10.60 -3.70 -5.42
N LEU A 368 9.47 -3.35 -4.77
CA LEU A 368 9.46 -2.91 -3.38
C LEU A 368 9.91 -4.03 -2.42
N ALA A 369 10.47 -3.64 -1.28
CA ALA A 369 10.94 -4.56 -0.25
C ALA A 369 9.82 -5.40 0.39
N GLY A 370 8.59 -4.91 0.33
CA GLY A 370 7.41 -5.62 0.81
C GLY A 370 6.28 -4.69 1.22
N ALA A 371 5.60 -5.04 2.30
CA ALA A 371 4.36 -4.41 2.73
C ALA A 371 4.40 -3.99 4.21
N MET A 372 3.57 -3.01 4.53
CA MET A 372 3.24 -2.58 5.88
C MET A 372 1.72 -2.55 6.04
N VAL A 373 1.20 -2.85 7.23
CA VAL A 373 -0.24 -2.71 7.53
C VAL A 373 -0.52 -1.90 8.78
N TRP A 374 -1.56 -1.09 8.70
CA TRP A 374 -2.20 -0.41 9.83
C TRP A 374 -3.67 -0.82 9.91
N SER A 375 -4.09 -1.58 10.92
CA SER A 375 -3.29 -2.25 11.94
C SER A 375 -3.88 -3.63 12.24
N ILE A 376 -3.10 -4.52 12.85
CA ILE A 376 -3.49 -5.94 12.96
C ILE A 376 -4.74 -6.18 13.82
N GLU A 377 -5.01 -5.29 14.77
CA GLU A 377 -6.18 -5.39 15.64
C GLU A 377 -7.50 -5.00 14.96
N THR A 378 -7.46 -4.45 13.75
CA THR A 378 -8.66 -4.11 12.96
C THR A 378 -8.99 -5.14 11.89
N ASP A 379 -8.13 -6.12 11.63
CA ASP A 379 -8.49 -7.31 10.83
C ASP A 379 -9.53 -8.17 11.58
N ASP A 380 -10.19 -9.11 10.89
CA ASP A 380 -11.01 -10.15 11.53
C ASP A 380 -10.12 -11.22 12.18
N PHE A 381 -9.39 -10.82 13.22
CA PHE A 381 -8.43 -11.67 13.94
C PHE A 381 -9.07 -12.87 14.64
N SER A 382 -10.39 -12.80 14.87
CA SER A 382 -11.18 -13.89 15.47
C SER A 382 -11.80 -14.83 14.43
N GLY A 383 -11.87 -14.43 13.16
CA GLY A 383 -12.46 -15.21 12.06
C GLY A 383 -13.99 -15.27 12.11
N THR A 384 -14.64 -14.29 12.73
CA THR A 384 -16.08 -14.28 12.95
C THR A 384 -16.90 -13.98 11.70
N CYS A 385 -16.32 -13.28 10.72
CA CYS A 385 -16.99 -12.94 9.48
C CYS A 385 -17.01 -14.13 8.51
N GLY A 386 -15.84 -14.67 8.16
CA GLY A 386 -15.67 -15.70 7.13
C GLY A 386 -15.12 -17.05 7.61
N GLY A 387 -15.00 -17.28 8.93
CA GLY A 387 -14.45 -18.51 9.50
C GLY A 387 -12.92 -18.60 9.48
N THR A 388 -12.25 -17.67 8.80
CA THR A 388 -10.78 -17.59 8.70
C THR A 388 -10.27 -16.44 9.56
N LYS A 389 -9.36 -16.73 10.49
CA LYS A 389 -8.70 -15.68 11.29
C LYS A 389 -7.71 -14.89 10.46
N ASN A 390 -7.71 -13.58 10.62
CA ASN A 390 -6.81 -12.64 9.93
C ASN A 390 -6.86 -12.77 8.40
N PRO A 391 -8.05 -12.70 7.77
CA PRO A 391 -8.19 -12.92 6.33
C PRO A 391 -7.39 -11.91 5.50
N LEU A 392 -7.27 -10.65 5.96
CA LEU A 392 -6.54 -9.63 5.23
C LEU A 392 -5.03 -9.81 5.35
N LEU A 393 -4.51 -10.09 6.56
CA LEU A 393 -3.09 -10.39 6.74
C LEU A 393 -2.65 -11.62 5.95
N ARG A 394 -3.49 -12.66 5.88
CA ARG A 394 -3.21 -13.86 5.08
C ARG A 394 -3.15 -13.55 3.59
N ALA A 395 -4.12 -12.79 3.07
CA ALA A 395 -4.11 -12.38 1.67
C ALA A 395 -2.82 -11.62 1.30
N ILE A 396 -2.36 -10.72 2.17
CA ILE A 396 -1.11 -9.99 1.98
C ILE A 396 0.11 -10.93 2.01
N LYS A 397 0.20 -11.78 3.04
CA LYS A 397 1.30 -12.74 3.19
C LYS A 397 1.39 -13.67 1.96
N ASP A 398 0.27 -14.23 1.53
CA ASP A 398 0.22 -15.15 0.40
C ASP A 398 0.63 -14.44 -0.90
N ALA A 399 0.19 -13.19 -1.10
CA ALA A 399 0.57 -12.38 -2.26
C ALA A 399 2.06 -12.01 -2.27
N LEU A 400 2.67 -11.79 -1.10
CA LEU A 400 4.12 -11.55 -0.94
C LEU A 400 4.94 -12.80 -1.26
N GLN A 401 4.43 -13.98 -0.95
CA GLN A 401 5.10 -15.27 -1.17
C GLN A 401 4.81 -15.88 -2.55
N SER A 402 3.85 -15.34 -3.28
CA SER A 402 3.45 -15.86 -4.60
C SER A 402 4.58 -15.77 -5.63
N ASN A 403 4.80 -16.85 -6.37
CA ASN A 403 5.74 -16.89 -7.49
C ASN A 403 5.20 -16.22 -8.77
N THR A 404 3.98 -15.67 -8.75
CA THR A 404 3.41 -14.96 -9.90
C THR A 404 4.29 -13.76 -10.23
N THR A 405 5.03 -13.83 -11.34
CA THR A 405 5.81 -12.71 -11.88
C THR A 405 4.88 -11.82 -12.67
N ILE A 406 4.62 -10.60 -12.19
CA ILE A 406 4.02 -9.55 -13.01
C ILE A 406 5.15 -8.90 -13.82
N PRO A 407 5.08 -8.88 -15.16
CA PRO A 407 6.08 -8.18 -15.96
C PRO A 407 6.15 -6.72 -15.51
N LEU A 408 7.35 -6.27 -15.13
CA LEU A 408 7.63 -4.84 -14.93
C LEU A 408 7.26 -4.10 -16.22
N PRO A 409 6.48 -3.01 -16.17
CA PRO A 409 6.40 -2.10 -17.29
C PRO A 409 7.80 -1.46 -17.47
N THR A 410 8.58 -1.95 -18.42
CA THR A 410 9.88 -1.36 -18.76
C THR A 410 9.70 0.00 -19.43
N THR A 411 10.06 1.03 -18.65
CA THR A 411 10.77 2.27 -19.03
C THR A 411 10.17 3.22 -20.07
N VAL A 412 9.84 4.42 -19.56
CA VAL A 412 10.19 5.76 -20.08
C VAL A 412 10.83 5.77 -21.47
N THR A 413 10.03 6.05 -22.50
CA THR A 413 10.53 6.57 -23.77
C THR A 413 10.43 8.09 -23.71
N SER A 414 11.59 8.75 -23.80
CA SER A 414 11.73 10.19 -24.01
C SER A 414 10.80 10.67 -25.14
N LEU A 415 10.03 11.73 -24.88
CA LEU A 415 9.27 12.44 -25.91
C LEU A 415 10.21 12.82 -27.07
N PRO A 416 9.81 12.59 -28.34
CA PRO A 416 10.49 13.22 -29.47
C PRO A 416 10.25 14.73 -29.42
N SER A 417 11.33 15.51 -29.33
CA SER A 417 11.32 16.95 -29.63
C SER A 417 10.95 17.14 -31.09
N THR A 418 9.70 17.49 -31.36
CA THR A 418 9.31 18.04 -32.67
C THR A 418 9.59 19.53 -32.68
N THR A 419 10.69 19.88 -33.35
CA THR A 419 10.95 21.23 -33.88
C THR A 419 9.87 21.59 -34.89
N ALA A 420 8.87 22.37 -34.44
CA ALA A 420 7.93 23.02 -35.34
C ALA A 420 8.60 24.26 -35.95
N LYS A 421 8.87 24.20 -37.26
CA LYS A 421 9.23 25.35 -38.08
C LYS A 421 8.06 26.34 -38.11
N SER A 422 8.41 27.61 -37.94
CA SER A 422 7.56 28.79 -38.07
C SER A 422 7.16 29.04 -39.53
N THR A 423 5.91 29.45 -39.76
CA THR A 423 5.51 30.33 -40.88
C THR A 423 4.24 31.09 -40.48
N PRO A 424 4.05 32.36 -40.89
CA PRO A 424 3.31 33.38 -40.12
C PRO A 424 1.79 33.37 -40.31
N ALA A 425 1.10 33.89 -39.29
CA ALA A 425 -0.32 34.21 -39.29
C ALA A 425 -0.61 35.48 -40.10
N GLU A 426 -1.60 35.40 -40.98
CA GLU A 426 -2.31 36.55 -41.55
C GLU A 426 -3.59 36.79 -40.74
N ALA A 427 -3.80 38.05 -40.37
CA ALA A 427 -4.91 38.54 -39.59
C ALA A 427 -6.15 38.74 -40.46
N VAL A 428 -7.33 38.34 -39.96
CA VAL A 428 -8.58 39.01 -40.33
C VAL A 428 -9.45 39.17 -39.08
N SER A 429 -9.78 40.44 -38.85
CA SER A 429 -10.62 40.98 -37.80
C SER A 429 -12.08 41.03 -38.25
N THR A 430 -13.04 40.96 -37.32
CA THR A 430 -14.35 41.67 -37.30
C THR A 430 -15.13 41.20 -36.06
N THR A 431 -15.17 41.99 -34.97
CA THR A 431 -16.26 42.90 -34.54
C THR A 431 -17.65 42.24 -34.42
N GLY A 432 -18.11 41.98 -33.19
CA GLY A 432 -19.23 42.72 -32.54
C GLY A 432 -20.48 41.82 -32.50
N THR A 433 -21.38 41.78 -31.52
CA THR A 433 -21.79 42.74 -30.48
C THR A 433 -22.68 41.98 -29.47
N THR A 434 -22.77 42.54 -28.27
CA THR A 434 -23.59 42.24 -27.07
C THR A 434 -25.07 41.85 -27.27
N GLY A 435 -25.63 41.11 -26.29
CA GLY A 435 -27.07 41.10 -26.03
C GLY A 435 -27.55 40.06 -25.01
N THR A 436 -27.89 40.50 -23.81
CA THR A 436 -28.47 39.75 -22.69
C THR A 436 -30.01 39.63 -22.73
N ASN A 437 -30.50 38.53 -22.12
CA ASN A 437 -31.66 38.40 -21.21
C ASN A 437 -33.08 37.99 -21.70
N LEU A 438 -33.64 37.02 -20.94
CA LEU A 438 -35.06 36.72 -20.60
C LEU A 438 -36.02 36.40 -21.77
N GLN A 439 -36.99 35.46 -21.73
CA GLN A 439 -37.89 35.05 -20.65
C GLN A 439 -38.74 33.81 -21.06
N SER A 440 -39.14 32.98 -20.07
CA SER A 440 -40.40 32.21 -19.88
C SER A 440 -41.20 31.61 -21.08
N THR A 441 -41.59 30.32 -20.98
CA THR A 441 -43.00 29.88 -20.91
C THR A 441 -43.15 28.35 -20.75
N THR A 442 -43.86 27.92 -19.70
CA THR A 442 -44.69 26.70 -19.61
C THR A 442 -46.03 26.92 -20.34
N PRO A 443 -46.83 25.90 -20.78
CA PRO A 443 -47.36 24.86 -19.88
C PRO A 443 -47.77 23.48 -20.48
N ALA A 444 -48.17 22.61 -19.53
CA ALA A 444 -49.26 21.63 -19.59
C ALA A 444 -48.94 20.14 -19.90
N ALA A 445 -49.59 19.31 -19.09
CA ALA A 445 -49.51 17.87 -18.98
C ALA A 445 -50.63 17.15 -19.76
N SER A 446 -50.41 15.89 -20.16
CA SER A 446 -51.40 14.80 -20.08
C SER A 446 -50.80 13.45 -20.51
N LYS A 447 -51.17 12.40 -19.76
CA LYS A 447 -50.91 10.95 -19.91
C LYS A 447 -52.11 10.31 -20.66
N PRO A 448 -52.28 8.97 -20.76
CA PRO A 448 -51.39 7.83 -21.06
C PRO A 448 -51.86 7.04 -22.32
N GLY A 449 -51.03 6.14 -22.85
CA GLY A 449 -51.45 5.12 -23.84
C GLY A 449 -50.68 3.82 -23.64
N SER A 450 -51.40 2.77 -23.26
CA SER A 450 -50.96 1.38 -23.12
C SER A 450 -51.21 0.65 -24.44
N ASP A 451 -50.27 -0.16 -24.94
CA ASP A 451 -50.66 -1.38 -25.61
C ASP A 451 -49.61 -2.51 -25.53
N THR A 452 -50.15 -3.69 -25.71
CA THR A 452 -49.76 -5.03 -25.30
C THR A 452 -48.96 -5.78 -26.37
N GLY A 453 -48.25 -6.85 -25.98
CA GLY A 453 -47.62 -7.78 -26.92
C GLY A 453 -46.87 -8.92 -26.24
N VAL A 454 -47.57 -10.01 -25.93
CA VAL A 454 -47.05 -11.30 -25.45
C VAL A 454 -46.86 -12.26 -26.64
N SER A 455 -45.81 -13.09 -26.64
CA SER A 455 -45.81 -14.42 -27.30
C SER A 455 -44.73 -15.34 -26.73
N VAL A 456 -45.02 -16.65 -26.78
CA VAL A 456 -44.54 -17.74 -25.91
C VAL A 456 -43.94 -18.89 -26.76
N VAL A 457 -42.77 -19.39 -26.36
CA VAL A 457 -42.19 -20.78 -26.38
C VAL A 457 -42.10 -21.58 -27.71
N THR A 458 -40.95 -22.23 -27.99
CA THR A 458 -40.72 -23.72 -27.93
C THR A 458 -39.28 -24.12 -28.34
N THR A 459 -38.75 -25.10 -27.62
CA THR A 459 -37.45 -25.80 -27.69
C THR A 459 -37.31 -26.77 -28.87
N SER A 460 -36.08 -26.95 -29.38
CA SER A 460 -35.60 -28.21 -29.95
C SER A 460 -34.06 -28.31 -29.94
N VAL A 461 -33.54 -29.49 -29.58
CA VAL A 461 -32.12 -29.89 -29.67
C VAL A 461 -31.97 -30.85 -30.85
N PRO A 462 -30.92 -30.74 -31.68
CA PRO A 462 -30.09 -31.92 -31.97
C PRO A 462 -28.57 -31.66 -32.13
N THR A 463 -27.82 -32.45 -31.36
CA THR A 463 -26.61 -33.27 -31.64
C THR A 463 -25.53 -32.85 -32.65
N SER A 464 -24.36 -32.57 -32.05
CA SER A 464 -22.94 -32.66 -32.47
C SER A 464 -22.53 -33.05 -33.91
N THR A 465 -21.86 -32.09 -34.55
CA THR A 465 -20.61 -32.29 -35.30
C THR A 465 -19.66 -31.17 -34.88
N THR A 466 -18.77 -31.43 -33.91
CA THR A 466 -17.87 -30.40 -33.37
C THR A 466 -16.70 -30.17 -34.33
N ALA A 467 -16.90 -29.30 -35.33
CA ALA A 467 -15.80 -28.59 -35.95
C ALA A 467 -15.15 -27.70 -34.88
N THR A 468 -13.82 -27.81 -34.71
CA THR A 468 -13.07 -26.94 -33.80
C THR A 468 -13.32 -25.48 -34.20
N PRO A 469 -13.87 -24.63 -33.30
CA PRO A 469 -14.21 -23.26 -33.66
C PRO A 469 -12.96 -22.46 -34.02
N GLU A 470 -13.03 -21.71 -35.12
CA GLU A 470 -11.96 -20.79 -35.54
C GLU A 470 -11.84 -19.63 -34.54
N LEU A 471 -10.70 -19.53 -33.87
CA LEU A 471 -10.44 -18.53 -32.82
C LEU A 471 -9.87 -17.25 -33.44
N LYS A 472 -10.56 -16.11 -33.22
CA LYS A 472 -10.20 -14.81 -33.80
C LYS A 472 -9.47 -13.92 -32.80
N CYS A 473 -8.43 -13.23 -33.26
CA CYS A 473 -7.64 -12.30 -32.47
C CYS A 473 -7.69 -10.89 -33.05
N PRO A 474 -8.59 -10.01 -32.59
CA PRO A 474 -8.65 -8.63 -33.07
C PRO A 474 -7.51 -7.77 -32.50
N VAL A 475 -7.21 -7.93 -31.21
CA VAL A 475 -6.08 -7.29 -30.50
C VAL A 475 -5.54 -8.21 -29.40
N ASP A 476 -4.41 -7.84 -28.79
CA ASP A 476 -3.89 -8.54 -27.61
C ASP A 476 -4.89 -8.49 -26.45
N GLY A 477 -5.21 -9.66 -25.89
CA GLY A 477 -6.22 -9.76 -24.84
C GLY A 477 -6.72 -11.17 -24.59
N PHE A 478 -7.64 -11.29 -23.63
CA PHE A 478 -8.35 -12.53 -23.32
C PHE A 478 -9.77 -12.49 -23.89
N TYR A 479 -10.18 -13.59 -24.51
CA TYR A 479 -11.44 -13.71 -25.23
C TYR A 479 -12.18 -14.99 -24.79
N PRO A 480 -13.53 -14.95 -24.75
CA PRO A 480 -14.32 -16.11 -24.39
C PRO A 480 -14.16 -17.21 -25.46
N TYR A 481 -14.04 -18.46 -25.03
CA TYR A 481 -13.96 -19.57 -25.97
C TYR A 481 -15.36 -19.84 -26.57
N PRO A 482 -15.48 -19.98 -27.91
CA PRO A 482 -16.78 -20.22 -28.53
C PRO A 482 -17.41 -21.51 -28.03
N ASN A 483 -18.66 -21.41 -27.55
CA ASN A 483 -19.47 -22.53 -27.08
C ASN A 483 -18.94 -23.29 -25.84
N ASP A 484 -17.97 -22.71 -25.10
CA ASP A 484 -17.53 -23.25 -23.80
C ASP A 484 -17.27 -22.12 -22.80
N PRO A 485 -18.20 -21.84 -21.87
CA PRO A 485 -18.06 -20.76 -20.90
C PRO A 485 -16.98 -21.05 -19.84
N ASN A 486 -16.56 -22.31 -19.69
CA ASN A 486 -15.45 -22.70 -18.82
C ASN A 486 -14.09 -22.51 -19.53
N ARG A 487 -14.06 -22.11 -20.80
CA ARG A 487 -12.81 -21.89 -21.53
C ARG A 487 -12.69 -20.47 -22.02
N PHE A 488 -11.44 -20.04 -22.15
CA PHE A 488 -11.09 -18.76 -22.74
C PHE A 488 -9.76 -18.88 -23.46
N TYR A 489 -9.45 -17.94 -24.34
CA TYR A 489 -8.18 -17.93 -25.04
C TYR A 489 -7.52 -16.56 -24.98
N ARG A 490 -6.19 -16.55 -24.98
CA ARG A 490 -5.38 -15.34 -25.03
C ARG A 490 -4.76 -15.18 -26.40
N CYS A 491 -4.93 -14.00 -26.98
CA CYS A 491 -4.22 -13.57 -28.17
C CYS A 491 -2.96 -12.80 -27.76
N VAL A 492 -1.82 -13.18 -28.37
CA VAL A 492 -0.53 -12.52 -28.15
C VAL A 492 0.11 -12.21 -29.50
N SER A 493 0.32 -10.93 -29.77
CA SER A 493 0.90 -10.41 -31.00
C SER A 493 2.33 -10.91 -31.17
N ARG A 494 2.68 -11.26 -32.41
CA ARG A 494 4.02 -11.66 -32.83
C ARG A 494 4.64 -10.56 -33.68
N ALA A 495 5.97 -10.58 -33.77
CA ALA A 495 6.74 -9.62 -34.57
C ALA A 495 6.41 -9.66 -36.07
N ASP A 496 5.81 -10.75 -36.56
CA ASP A 496 5.36 -10.93 -37.95
C ASP A 496 3.93 -10.41 -38.22
N GLY A 497 3.29 -9.78 -37.24
CA GLY A 497 1.92 -9.26 -37.36
C GLY A 497 0.83 -10.32 -37.18
N THR A 498 1.18 -11.57 -36.86
CA THR A 498 0.22 -12.63 -36.52
C THR A 498 0.00 -12.73 -35.00
N TYR A 499 -0.95 -13.56 -34.57
CA TYR A 499 -1.22 -13.83 -33.16
C TYR A 499 -0.90 -15.28 -32.79
N ALA A 500 -0.22 -15.47 -31.66
CA ALA A 500 -0.22 -16.74 -30.94
C ALA A 500 -1.51 -16.86 -30.12
N ILE A 501 -2.18 -18.01 -30.22
CA ILE A 501 -3.41 -18.31 -29.48
C ILE A 501 -3.10 -19.36 -28.41
N TYR A 502 -3.44 -19.05 -27.16
CA TYR A 502 -3.31 -19.95 -26.03
C TYR A 502 -4.70 -20.20 -25.43
N VAL A 503 -5.12 -21.45 -25.29
CA VAL A 503 -6.44 -21.80 -24.74
C VAL A 503 -6.28 -22.24 -23.29
N PHE A 504 -7.19 -21.78 -22.44
CA PHE A 504 -7.21 -22.02 -21.00
C PHE A 504 -8.58 -22.53 -20.56
N GLU A 505 -8.60 -23.24 -19.43
CA GLU A 505 -9.81 -23.63 -18.71
C GLU A 505 -9.88 -22.84 -17.40
N CYS A 506 -11.09 -22.42 -17.05
CA CYS A 506 -11.37 -21.79 -15.77
C CYS A 506 -11.34 -22.82 -14.64
N PRO A 507 -11.02 -22.40 -13.40
CA PRO A 507 -11.14 -23.27 -12.24
C PRO A 507 -12.54 -23.88 -12.11
N ALA A 508 -12.61 -25.11 -11.58
CA ALA A 508 -13.88 -25.82 -11.42
C ALA A 508 -14.94 -24.96 -10.72
N GLY A 509 -16.12 -24.84 -11.34
CA GLY A 509 -17.23 -24.04 -10.83
C GLY A 509 -17.20 -22.56 -11.21
N THR A 510 -16.31 -22.14 -12.13
CA THR A 510 -16.24 -20.76 -12.63
C THR A 510 -16.35 -20.70 -14.15
N VAL A 511 -16.77 -19.56 -14.69
CA VAL A 511 -16.89 -19.25 -16.12
C VAL A 511 -16.09 -18.00 -16.46
N PHE A 512 -15.59 -17.90 -17.68
CA PHE A 512 -14.81 -16.73 -18.11
C PHE A 512 -15.72 -15.53 -18.35
N ASN A 513 -15.43 -14.43 -17.64
CA ASN A 513 -16.14 -13.17 -17.81
C ASN A 513 -15.34 -12.20 -18.70
N PRO A 514 -15.76 -11.96 -19.95
CA PRO A 514 -15.02 -11.12 -20.89
C PRO A 514 -14.97 -9.64 -20.51
N SER A 515 -15.89 -9.16 -19.66
CA SER A 515 -15.91 -7.77 -19.19
C SER A 515 -14.79 -7.45 -18.21
N VAL A 516 -14.26 -8.47 -17.53
CA VAL A 516 -13.18 -8.34 -16.53
C VAL A 516 -11.96 -9.21 -16.84
N SER A 517 -12.00 -9.99 -17.92
CA SER A 517 -10.91 -10.86 -18.37
C SER A 517 -10.43 -11.88 -17.32
N VAL A 518 -11.33 -12.37 -16.47
CA VAL A 518 -11.04 -13.37 -15.42
C VAL A 518 -12.16 -14.41 -15.30
N CYS A 519 -11.86 -15.55 -14.69
CA CYS A 519 -12.86 -16.57 -14.34
C CYS A 519 -13.63 -16.16 -13.07
N THR A 520 -14.96 -16.19 -13.13
CA THR A 520 -15.86 -15.83 -12.03
C THR A 520 -16.92 -16.91 -11.81
N PHE A 521 -17.52 -16.97 -10.62
CA PHE A 521 -18.63 -17.89 -10.34
C PHE A 521 -19.91 -17.52 -11.11
#